data_AF-A0A7C5G468-F1
#
_entry.id   AF-A0A7C5G468-F1
#
_cell.length_a   1.000
_cell.length_b   1.000
_cell.length_c   1.000
_cell.angle_alpha   90.00
_cell.angle_beta   90.00
_cell.angle_gamma   90.00
#
_symmetry.space_group_name_H-M   'P 1'
#
loop_
_entity.id
_entity.type
_entity.pdbx_description
1 polymer ?
#
loop_
_entity_poly.entity_id
_entity_poly.type
_entity_poly.pdbx_seq_one_letter_code
_entity_poly.pdbx_strand_id
1 'polypeptide(L)'
;MDTKKIKEEILNPLKEKGFLILDLKEKTIEGKKILEITIDKIEKKERMSTKDCQIASKIIEEILDEKQLINQRYYLVVFSKGIENED
;
A
#
# COMPACT_ATOMS: atom_id res chain seq x y z
N MET A 1 -1.41 1.80 15.41
CA MET A 1 -0.63 1.64 14.17
C MET A 1 -0.21 3.03 13.76
N ASP A 2 1.08 3.29 13.58
CA ASP A 2 1.55 4.63 13.21
C ASP A 2 1.62 4.76 11.68
N THR A 3 0.56 5.28 11.08
CA THR A 3 0.41 5.37 9.62
C THR A 3 1.43 6.29 8.97
N LYS A 4 1.91 7.32 9.69
CA LYS A 4 2.95 8.23 9.21
C LYS A 4 4.28 7.51 9.10
N LYS A 5 4.72 6.86 10.17
CA LYS A 5 5.96 6.09 10.18
C LYS A 5 5.92 4.98 9.14
N ILE A 6 4.81 4.24 9.04
CA ILE A 6 4.65 3.21 8.01
C ILE A 6 4.86 3.82 6.62
N LYS A 7 4.16 4.92 6.32
CA LYS A 7 4.27 5.59 5.02
C LYS A 7 5.71 5.97 4.71
N GLU A 8 6.45 6.55 5.66
CA GLU A 8 7.85 6.94 5.45
C GLU A 8 8.74 5.74 5.12
N GLU A 9 8.56 4.61 5.81
CA GLU A 9 9.39 3.42 5.63
C GLU A 9 9.09 2.69 4.31
N ILE A 10 7.84 2.69 3.83
CA ILE A 10 7.47 2.01 2.58
C ILE A 10 7.60 2.90 1.34
N LEU A 11 7.73 4.22 1.50
CA LEU A 11 7.72 5.18 0.39
C LEU A 11 8.91 5.00 -0.55
N ASN A 12 10.13 4.91 -0.01
CA ASN A 12 11.32 4.77 -0.84
C ASN A 12 11.37 3.39 -1.54
N PRO A 13 11.17 2.25 -0.85
CA PRO A 13 11.23 0.94 -1.50
C PRO A 13 10.18 0.75 -2.61
N LEU A 14 8.96 1.25 -2.41
CA LEU A 14 7.94 1.21 -3.46
C LEU A 14 8.30 2.10 -4.65
N LYS A 15 8.87 3.28 -4.38
CA LYS A 15 9.32 4.21 -5.43
C LYS A 15 10.44 3.61 -6.28
N GLU A 16 11.41 2.94 -5.67
CA GLU A 16 12.49 2.23 -6.38
C GLU A 16 11.97 1.09 -7.26
N LYS A 17 10.80 0.55 -6.94
CA LYS A 17 10.11 -0.48 -7.72
C LYS A 17 9.12 0.07 -8.74
N GLY A 18 9.07 1.40 -8.91
CA GLY A 18 8.21 2.05 -9.91
C GLY A 18 6.80 2.38 -9.43
N PHE A 19 6.52 2.26 -8.13
CA PHE A 19 5.20 2.53 -7.55
C PHE A 19 5.17 3.85 -6.78
N LEU A 20 4.05 4.56 -6.89
CA LEU A 20 3.75 5.76 -6.12
C LEU A 20 2.67 5.44 -5.10
N ILE A 21 2.84 5.87 -3.85
CA ILE A 21 1.78 5.81 -2.84
C ILE A 21 0.93 7.06 -2.98
N LEU A 22 -0.35 6.87 -3.30
CA LEU A 22 -1.32 7.95 -3.41
C LEU A 22 -1.98 8.23 -2.05
N ASP A 23 -2.32 7.18 -1.32
CA ASP A 23 -3.05 7.29 -0.06
C ASP A 23 -2.74 6.12 0.86
N LEU A 24 -2.78 6.37 2.17
CA LEU A 24 -2.60 5.33 3.20
C LEU A 24 -3.52 5.63 4.37
N LYS A 25 -4.37 4.67 4.71
CA LYS A 25 -5.41 4.81 5.75
C LYS A 25 -5.46 3.59 6.68
N GLU A 26 -5.69 3.84 7.97
CA GLU A 26 -6.14 2.81 8.91
C GLU A 26 -7.66 2.85 8.96
N LYS A 27 -8.30 1.69 8.80
CA LYS A 27 -9.73 1.49 9.09
C LYS A 27 -9.90 0.41 10.15
N THR A 28 -11.01 0.46 10.87
CA THR A 28 -11.45 -0.65 11.72
C THR A 28 -12.83 -1.09 11.27
N ILE A 29 -12.96 -2.35 10.84
CA ILE A 29 -14.23 -2.95 10.39
C ILE A 29 -14.48 -4.19 11.24
N GLU A 30 -15.62 -4.23 11.93
CA GLU A 30 -16.00 -5.36 12.81
C GLU A 30 -14.88 -5.74 13.81
N GLY A 31 -14.22 -4.72 14.39
CA GLY A 31 -13.10 -4.91 15.33
C GLY A 31 -11.77 -5.36 14.70
N LYS A 32 -11.72 -5.54 13.38
CA LYS A 32 -10.51 -5.88 12.63
C LYS A 32 -9.86 -4.61 12.10
N LYS A 33 -8.55 -4.47 12.31
CA LYS A 33 -7.77 -3.37 11.74
C LYS A 33 -7.38 -3.66 10.31
N ILE A 34 -7.50 -2.65 9.47
CA ILE A 34 -7.22 -2.72 8.04
C ILE A 34 -6.29 -1.57 7.70
N LEU A 35 -5.15 -1.90 7.10
CA LEU A 35 -4.24 -0.96 6.51
C LEU A 35 -4.52 -0.94 5.00
N GLU A 36 -5.15 0.13 4.54
CA GLU A 36 -5.43 0.37 3.12
C GLU A 36 -4.35 1.25 2.52
N ILE A 37 -3.81 0.82 1.39
CA ILE A 37 -2.78 1.54 0.67
C ILE A 37 -3.21 1.64 -0.79
N THR A 38 -3.40 2.87 -1.24
CA THR A 38 -3.65 3.19 -2.64
C THR A 38 -2.33 3.48 -3.32
N ILE A 39 -2.04 2.74 -4.37
CA ILE A 39 -0.83 2.92 -5.18
C ILE A 39 -1.17 3.24 -6.63
N ASP A 40 -0.16 3.70 -7.36
CA ASP A 40 -0.21 3.87 -8.80
C ASP A 40 1.19 3.65 -9.41
N LYS A 41 1.30 3.55 -10.73
CA LYS A 41 2.60 3.53 -11.39
C LYS A 41 3.17 4.94 -11.51
N ILE A 42 4.47 5.07 -11.27
CA ILE A 42 5.18 6.34 -11.51
C ILE A 42 5.15 6.67 -13.01
N GLU A 43 5.34 5.66 -13.86
CA GLU A 43 5.22 5.81 -15.31
C GLU A 43 3.76 5.79 -15.75
N LYS A 44 3.19 6.98 -15.98
CA LYS A 44 1.79 7.17 -16.41
C LYS A 44 1.39 6.49 -17.73
N LYS A 45 2.36 5.99 -18.49
CA LYS A 45 2.11 5.25 -19.74
C LYS A 45 1.71 3.79 -19.48
N GLU A 46 2.03 3.27 -18.30
CA GLU A 46 1.73 1.90 -17.92
C GLU A 46 0.46 1.85 -17.07
N ARG A 47 -0.40 0.86 -17.34
CA ARG A 47 -1.59 0.63 -16.53
C ARG A 47 -1.23 -0.25 -15.33
N MET A 48 -1.80 0.06 -14.18
CA MET A 48 -1.78 -0.83 -13.02
C MET A 48 -2.49 -2.15 -13.35
N SER A 49 -1.83 -3.26 -13.05
CA SER A 49 -2.36 -4.61 -13.15
C SER A 49 -2.48 -5.26 -11.77
N THR A 50 -3.25 -6.34 -11.66
CA THR A 50 -3.34 -7.12 -10.39
C THR A 50 -1.97 -7.62 -9.92
N LYS A 51 -1.07 -7.93 -10.85
CA LYS A 51 0.33 -8.32 -10.54
C LYS A 51 1.11 -7.20 -9.86
N ASP A 52 0.90 -5.95 -10.27
CA ASP A 52 1.56 -4.80 -9.65
C ASP A 52 1.11 -4.64 -8.20
N CYS A 53 -0.18 -4.78 -7.92
CA CYS A 53 -0.70 -4.78 -6.55
C CYS A 53 -0.12 -5.91 -5.69
N GLN A 54 0.04 -7.12 -6.26
CA GLN A 54 0.66 -8.25 -5.57
C GLN A 54 2.14 -8.02 -5.25
N ILE A 55 2.89 -7.44 -6.20
CA ILE A 55 4.31 -7.11 -5.99
C ILE A 55 4.42 -6.06 -4.89
N ALA A 56 3.64 -4.98 -4.98
CA ALA A 56 3.63 -3.93 -3.98
C ALA A 56 3.20 -4.43 -2.60
N SER A 57 2.16 -5.27 -2.51
CA SER A 57 1.72 -5.84 -1.23
C SER A 57 2.80 -6.68 -0.58
N LYS A 58 3.54 -7.47 -1.37
CA LYS A 58 4.64 -8.28 -0.85
C LYS A 58 5.78 -7.39 -0.31
N ILE A 59 6.18 -6.36 -1.05
CA ILE A 59 7.21 -5.41 -0.61
C ILE A 59 6.79 -4.74 0.71
N ILE A 60 5.55 -4.28 0.80
CA ILE A 60 5.01 -3.63 2.00
C ILE A 60 5.04 -4.60 3.18
N GLU A 61 4.57 -5.83 2.99
CA GLU A 61 4.55 -6.87 4.03
C GLU A 61 5.97 -7.15 4.56
N GLU A 62 6.95 -7.34 3.67
CA GLU A 62 8.35 -7.58 4.06
C GLU A 62 8.92 -6.43 4.90
N ILE A 63 8.63 -5.18 4.55
CA ILE A 63 9.10 -4.00 5.29
C ILE A 63 8.41 -3.89 6.66
N LEU A 64 7.10 -4.14 6.71
CA LEU A 64 6.32 -4.08 7.95
C LEU A 64 6.78 -5.13 8.96
N ASP A 65 7.13 -6.32 8.48
CA ASP A 65 7.66 -7.44 9.28
C ASP A 65 9.10 -7.16 9.75
N GLU A 66 10.01 -6.83 8.82
CA GLU A 66 11.43 -6.55 9.13
C GLU A 66 11.59 -5.47 10.21
N LYS A 67 10.79 -4.40 10.10
CA LYS A 67 10.87 -3.25 10.99
C LYS A 67 9.92 -3.34 12.19
N GLN A 68 9.19 -4.45 12.32
CA GLN A 68 8.19 -4.69 13.38
C GLN A 68 7.26 -3.49 13.60
N LEU A 69 6.75 -2.92 12.51
CA LEU A 69 5.98 -1.67 12.57
C LEU A 69 4.56 -1.86 13.11
N ILE A 70 4.06 -3.11 13.16
CA ILE A 70 2.70 -3.44 13.58
C ILE A 70 2.72 -4.68 14.50
N ASN A 71 2.48 -4.47 15.80
CA ASN A 71 2.51 -5.53 16.81
C ASN A 71 1.13 -6.16 17.11
N GLN A 72 0.18 -6.04 16.18
CA GLN A 72 -1.22 -6.45 16.35
C GLN A 72 -1.71 -7.08 15.04
N ARG A 73 -2.79 -7.88 15.10
CA ARG A 73 -3.39 -8.43 13.89
C ARG A 73 -4.01 -7.33 13.03
N TYR A 74 -3.75 -7.39 11.73
CA TYR A 74 -4.30 -6.46 10.75
C TYR A 74 -4.51 -7.16 9.40
N TYR A 75 -5.29 -6.55 8.53
CA TYR A 75 -5.40 -6.90 7.12
C TYR A 75 -4.69 -5.83 6.29
N LEU A 76 -3.80 -6.25 5.38
CA LEU A 76 -3.20 -5.38 4.38
C LEU A 76 -4.05 -5.42 3.11
N VAL A 77 -4.51 -4.26 2.66
CA VAL A 77 -5.27 -4.13 1.41
C VAL A 77 -4.56 -3.12 0.52
N VAL A 78 -4.00 -3.61 -0.59
CA VAL A 78 -3.33 -2.77 -1.60
C VAL A 78 -4.18 -2.74 -2.84
N PHE A 79 -4.55 -1.54 -3.29
CA PHE A 79 -5.32 -1.35 -4.51
C PHE A 79 -4.75 -0.21 -5.33
N SER A 80 -4.89 -0.30 -6.65
CA SER A 80 -4.59 0.81 -7.53
C SER A 80 -5.68 1.88 -7.40
N LYS A 81 -5.33 3.15 -7.56
CA LYS A 81 -6.33 4.14 -7.98
C LYS A 81 -6.76 3.72 -9.39
N GLY A 82 -7.83 2.93 -9.47
CA GLY A 82 -8.41 2.58 -10.77
C GLY A 82 -8.67 3.86 -11.56
N ILE A 83 -8.84 3.73 -12.88
CA ILE A 83 -9.51 4.78 -13.63
C ILE A 83 -10.92 4.82 -13.01
N GLU A 84 -11.21 5.79 -12.16
CA GLU A 84 -12.60 6.18 -11.94
C GLU A 84 -13.12 6.45 -13.34
N ASN A 85 -14.03 5.62 -13.84
CA ASN A 85 -14.80 6.01 -15.01
C ASN A 85 -15.55 7.26 -14.53
N GLU A 86 -15.03 8.43 -14.87
CA GLU A 86 -15.82 9.64 -14.97
C GLU A 86 -16.94 9.30 -15.97
N ASP A 87 -18.12 8.96 -15.45
CA ASP A 87 -19.38 9.01 -16.20
C ASP A 87 -19.70 10.45 -16.61
#